data_AF-A0A7X3KXI0-F1
#
_entry.id   AF-A0A7X3KXI0-F1
#
_cell.length_a   1.000
_cell.length_b   1.000
_cell.length_c   1.000
_cell.angle_alpha   90.00
_cell.angle_beta   90.00
_cell.angle_gamma   90.00
#
_symmetry.space_group_name_H-M   'P 1'
#
loop_
_entity.id
_entity.type
_entity.pdbx_description
1 polymer ?
#
loop_
_entity_poly.entity_id
_entity_poly.type
_entity_poly.pdbx_seq_one_letter_code
_entity_poly.pdbx_strand_id
1 'polypeptide(L)' 'MSTWNEQAMKHLREIARAPGEFKQVTTDKGLTFMEKWLPDGRGVRLNMDGAFKGFID' A
#
# COMPACT_ATOMS: atom_id res chain seq x y z
N MET A 1 -6.89 1.14 24.45
CA MET A 1 -5.96 1.60 23.40
C MET A 1 -5.87 0.51 22.35
N SER A 2 -5.97 0.87 21.07
CA SER A 2 -5.77 -0.08 19.97
C SER A 2 -4.30 -0.46 19.84
N THR A 3 -4.03 -1.72 19.51
CA THR A 3 -2.66 -2.20 19.27
C THR A 3 -2.08 -1.56 18.00
N TRP A 4 -0.76 -1.61 17.83
CA TRP A 4 -0.11 -1.13 16.61
C TRP A 4 -0.63 -1.87 15.36
N ASN A 5 -0.83 -3.18 15.48
CA ASN A 5 -1.37 -3.99 14.38
C ASN A 5 -2.79 -3.59 14.00
N GLU A 6 -3.67 -3.34 14.98
CA GLU A 6 -5.04 -2.90 14.70
C GLU A 6 -5.07 -1.54 13.99
N GLN A 7 -4.21 -0.62 14.40
CA GLN A 7 -4.08 0.70 13.77
C GLN A 7 -3.58 0.58 12.32
N ALA A 8 -2.54 -0.25 12.08
CA ALA A 8 -2.03 -0.52 10.74
C ALA A 8 -3.08 -1.19 9.84
N MET A 9 -3.82 -2.17 10.35
CA MET A 9 -4.88 -2.85 9.60
C MET A 9 -6.03 -1.91 9.24
N LYS A 10 -6.37 -0.97 10.12
CA LYS A 10 -7.34 0.09 9.79
C LYS A 10 -6.82 0.95 8.64
N HIS A 11 -5.57 1.41 8.73
CA HIS A 11 -4.93 2.24 7.72
C HIS A 11 -4.86 1.55 6.34
N LEU A 12 -4.44 0.29 6.32
CA LEU A 12 -4.40 -0.55 5.11
C LEU A 12 -5.78 -0.67 4.46
N ARG A 13 -6.84 -0.90 5.25
CA ARG A 13 -8.22 -1.02 4.75
C ARG A 13 -8.73 0.30 4.18
N GLU A 14 -8.39 1.42 4.80
CA GLU A 14 -8.75 2.75 4.29
C GLU A 14 -8.11 3.00 2.92
N ILE A 15 -6.81 2.75 2.78
CA ILE A 15 -6.09 2.94 1.50
C ILE A 15 -6.62 2.00 0.42
N ALA A 16 -6.83 0.72 0.76
CA ALA A 16 -7.34 -0.25 -0.19
C ALA A 16 -8.73 0.14 -0.73
N ARG A 17 -9.63 0.65 0.13
CA ARG A 17 -11.01 1.01 -0.22
C ARG A 17 -11.19 2.42 -0.80
N ALA A 18 -10.23 3.32 -0.61
CA ALA A 18 -10.29 4.67 -1.16
C ALA A 18 -10.35 4.65 -2.71
N PRO A 19 -10.86 5.71 -3.36
CA PRO A 19 -10.80 5.83 -4.82
C PRO A 19 -9.36 5.75 -5.36
N GLY A 20 -9.22 5.25 -6.59
CA GLY A 20 -7.93 5.03 -7.24
C GLY A 20 -7.53 3.56 -7.33
N GLU A 21 -6.52 3.28 -8.14
CA GLU A 21 -6.14 1.93 -8.54
C GLU A 21 -4.73 1.57 -8.07
N PHE A 22 -4.50 0.28 -7.84
CA PHE A 22 -3.14 -0.23 -7.75
C PHE A 22 -2.51 -0.25 -9.14
N LYS A 23 -1.34 0.36 -9.27
CA LYS A 23 -0.55 0.40 -10.50
C LYS A 23 0.71 -0.42 -10.34
N GLN A 24 1.11 -1.08 -11.41
CA GLN A 24 2.39 -1.76 -11.45
C GLN A 24 3.52 -0.73 -11.54
N VAL A 25 4.48 -0.81 -10.63
CA VAL A 25 5.64 0.08 -10.57
C VAL A 25 6.91 -0.75 -10.57
N THR A 26 7.80 -0.48 -11.51
CA THR A 26 9.14 -1.08 -11.57
C THR A 26 10.16 -0.07 -11.05
N THR A 27 10.84 -0.44 -9.99
CA THR A 27 11.94 0.35 -9.40
C THR A 27 13.17 0.36 -10.31
N ASP A 28 14.09 1.31 -10.09
CA ASP A 28 15.37 1.39 -10.81
C ASP A 28 16.24 0.14 -10.67
N LYS A 29 15.97 -0.70 -9.67
CA LYS A 29 16.64 -1.99 -9.44
C LYS A 29 15.98 -3.16 -10.17
N GLY A 30 14.98 -2.90 -11.03
CA GLY A 30 14.25 -3.92 -11.78
C GLY A 30 13.20 -4.68 -10.98
N LEU A 31 12.98 -4.35 -9.71
CA LEU A 31 11.93 -4.98 -8.89
C LEU A 31 10.57 -4.37 -9.20
N THR A 32 9.56 -5.22 -9.38
CA THR A 32 8.19 -4.83 -9.74
C THR A 32 7.25 -5.05 -8.56
N PHE A 33 6.38 -4.07 -8.30
CA PHE A 33 5.37 -4.11 -7.24
C PHE A 33 4.01 -3.58 -7.73
N MET A 34 2.96 -3.84 -6.96
CA MET A 34 1.68 -3.16 -7.09
C MET A 34 1.58 -2.06 -6.04
N GLU A 35 1.41 -0.82 -6.47
CA GLU A 35 1.35 0.34 -5.58
C GLU A 35 0.06 1.12 -5.75
N LYS A 36 -0.51 1.56 -4.64
CA LYS A 36 -1.62 2.51 -4.63
C LYS A 36 -1.22 3.73 -3.81
N TRP A 37 -1.35 4.90 -4.43
CA TRP A 37 -1.08 6.20 -3.85
C TRP A 37 -2.38 6.98 -3.71
N LEU A 38 -2.58 7.57 -2.53
CA LEU A 38 -3.68 8.50 -2.28
C LEU A 38 -3.19 9.95 -2.40
N PRO A 39 -4.07 10.91 -2.76
CA PRO A 39 -3.72 12.33 -2.79
C PRO A 39 -3.31 12.92 -1.43
N ASP A 40 -3.65 12.25 -0.32
CA ASP A 40 -3.29 12.65 1.04
C ASP A 40 -1.87 12.20 1.45
N GLY A 41 -1.10 11.62 0.52
CA GLY A 41 0.26 11.16 0.72
C GLY A 41 0.37 9.71 1.19
N ARG A 42 -0.72 9.07 1.62
CA ARG A 42 -0.67 7.67 2.05
C ARG A 42 -0.60 6.72 0.87
N GLY A 43 0.14 5.64 1.03
CA GLY A 43 0.16 4.56 0.04
C GLY A 43 0.43 3.19 0.62
N VAL A 44 0.15 2.18 -0.21
CA VAL A 44 0.42 0.76 0.08
C VAL A 44 1.15 0.15 -1.09
N ARG A 45 2.22 -0.60 -0.79
CA ARG A 45 2.92 -1.48 -1.71
C ARG A 45 2.58 -2.93 -1.41
N LEU A 46 2.25 -3.67 -2.46
CA LEU A 46 2.09 -5.11 -2.46
C LEU A 46 3.17 -5.75 -3.37
N ASN A 47 3.56 -6.96 -3.01
CA ASN A 47 4.26 -7.84 -3.95
C ASN A 47 3.34 -8.18 -5.13
N MET A 48 3.90 -8.72 -6.22
CA MET A 48 3.12 -9.12 -7.40
C MET A 48 2.12 -10.27 -7.13
N ASP A 49 2.31 -11.01 -6.04
CA ASP A 49 1.38 -12.04 -5.55
C ASP A 49 0.25 -11.46 -4.66
N GLY A 50 0.23 -10.13 -4.46
CA GLY A 50 -0.74 -9.43 -3.63
C GLY A 50 -0.42 -9.41 -2.14
N ALA A 51 0.67 -10.06 -1.69
CA ALA A 51 1.08 -10.01 -0.29
C ALA A 51 1.53 -8.60 0.11
N PHE A 52 1.19 -8.18 1.33
CA PHE A 52 1.58 -6.88 1.86
C PHE A 52 3.11 -6.75 1.93
N LYS A 53 3.65 -5.72 1.28
CA LYS A 53 5.08 -5.41 1.31
C LYS A 53 5.40 -4.29 2.30
N GLY A 54 4.56 -3.26 2.34
CA GLY A 54 4.75 -2.12 3.22
C GLY A 54 3.82 -0.96 2.92
N PHE A 55 3.75 -0.02 3.86
CA PHE A 55 3.25 1.33 3.57
C PHE A 55 4.33 2.12 2.81
N ILE A 56 3.88 3.11 2.03
CA ILE A 56 4.72 4.06 1.29
C ILE A 56 4.11 5.46 1.46
N ASP A 57 4.97 6.47 1.58
CA ASP A 57 4.64 7.89 1.74
C ASP A 57 5.73 8.78 1.10
#